data_AF-S7ZZR4-F1
#
_entry.id   AF-S7ZZR4-F1
#
_cell.length_a   1.000
_cell.length_b   1.000
_cell.length_c   1.000
_cell.angle_alpha   90.00
_cell.angle_beta   90.00
_cell.angle_gamma   90.00
#
_symmetry.space_group_name_H-M   'P 1'
#
loop_
_entity.id
_entity.type
_entity.pdbx_description
1 polymer ?
#
loop_
_entity_poly.entity_id
_entity_poly.type
_entity_poly.pdbx_seq_one_letter_code
_entity_poly.pdbx_strand_id
1 'polypeptide(L)'
;MLFLQVLITFIVPLVSAQCVPWSTPGTCTPSSSSCTFYNCLENKSNCGPTGYALGFALPFCDAITTASTSLSTNGQAWYSATKYCLQNALTTEASCQTSCQDIYTNAFASHIPCYIDSGFCTLNGHDLKIFFQIVGVNGTVSNDGLALFGAVLQQCMALYQNGDVSGGWVEWLYKTLNGDI
;
A
#
# COMPACT_ATOMS: atom_id res chain seq x y z
N MET A 1 -6.67 7.80 67.29
CA MET A 1 -7.01 7.79 65.84
C MET A 1 -6.13 8.82 65.17
N LEU A 2 -4.96 8.41 64.68
CA LEU A 2 -3.97 9.30 64.06
C LEU A 2 -4.02 9.06 62.55
N PHE A 3 -4.58 10.02 61.82
CA PHE A 3 -4.58 10.04 60.36
C PHE A 3 -3.27 10.66 59.89
N LEU A 4 -2.47 9.91 59.13
CA LEU A 4 -1.45 10.49 58.27
C LEU A 4 -1.29 9.61 57.02
N GLN A 5 -2.16 9.81 56.03
CA GLN A 5 -1.97 9.27 54.69
C GLN A 5 -1.05 10.24 53.93
N VAL A 6 0.20 9.81 53.73
CA VAL A 6 1.16 10.50 52.87
C VAL A 6 0.74 10.23 51.43
N LEU A 7 0.11 11.21 50.78
CA LEU A 7 -0.18 11.22 49.35
C LEU A 7 1.11 11.58 48.61
N ILE A 8 1.87 10.56 48.18
CA ILE A 8 2.97 10.74 47.23
C ILE A 8 2.34 10.83 45.84
N THR A 9 2.06 12.05 45.38
CA THR A 9 1.79 12.31 43.96
C THR A 9 3.11 12.22 43.20
N PHE A 10 3.38 11.06 42.60
CA PHE A 10 4.40 10.94 41.57
C PHE A 10 3.96 11.79 40.36
N ILE A 11 4.51 13.00 40.26
CA ILE A 11 4.45 13.79 39.03
C ILE A 11 5.38 13.09 38.04
N VAL A 12 4.86 12.06 37.35
CA VAL A 12 5.53 11.53 36.17
C VAL A 12 5.42 12.65 35.12
N PRO A 13 6.54 13.23 34.65
CA PRO A 13 6.46 14.15 33.54
C PRO A 13 5.86 13.36 32.38
N LEU A 14 4.68 13.77 31.93
CA LEU A 14 4.16 13.42 30.61
C LEU A 14 5.17 13.97 29.61
N VAL A 15 6.22 13.21 29.32
CA VAL A 15 7.05 13.43 28.15
C VAL A 15 6.16 13.04 26.98
N SER A 16 5.26 13.95 26.60
CA SER A 16 4.66 13.91 25.28
C SER A 16 5.84 13.84 24.33
N ALA A 17 5.95 12.77 23.53
CA ALA A 17 6.85 12.74 22.40
C ALA A 17 6.36 13.84 21.44
N GLN A 18 6.81 15.07 21.68
CA GLN A 18 6.52 16.19 20.82
C GLN A 18 7.34 15.94 19.58
N CYS A 19 6.65 15.59 18.51
CA CYS A 19 7.23 15.53 17.19
C CYS A 19 7.77 16.92 16.87
N VAL A 20 9.07 17.13 17.08
CA VAL A 20 9.72 18.36 16.63
C VAL A 20 9.64 18.31 15.11
N PRO A 21 8.92 19.23 14.45
CA PRO A 21 8.93 19.29 13.00
C PRO A 21 10.38 19.49 12.60
N TRP A 22 10.95 18.54 11.85
CA TRP A 22 12.29 18.72 11.33
C TRP A 22 12.31 20.03 10.54
N SER A 23 13.20 20.95 10.90
CA SER A 23 13.29 22.32 10.36
C SER A 23 13.63 22.36 8.87
N THR A 24 13.66 21.22 8.20
CA THR A 24 13.50 21.11 6.75
C THR A 24 12.89 19.74 6.44
N PRO A 25 11.71 19.65 5.81
CA PRO A 25 11.19 18.38 5.35
C PRO A 25 12.12 17.83 4.27
N GLY A 26 12.96 16.86 4.61
CA GLY A 26 13.45 15.94 3.59
C GLY A 26 12.22 15.26 3.00
N THR A 27 11.89 15.48 1.73
CA THR A 27 10.77 14.78 1.09
C THR A 27 11.20 13.35 0.79
N CYS A 28 10.45 12.35 1.23
CA CYS A 28 10.68 10.99 0.76
C CYS A 28 10.45 10.97 -0.75
N THR A 29 11.45 10.50 -1.50
CA THR A 29 11.43 10.55 -2.97
C THR A 29 10.83 9.26 -3.51
N PRO A 30 9.68 9.30 -4.21
CA PRO A 30 9.12 8.12 -4.86
C PRO A 30 10.06 7.59 -5.95
N SER A 31 10.03 6.28 -6.17
CA SER A 31 10.88 5.59 -7.12
C SER A 31 10.15 4.46 -7.82
N SER A 32 10.25 4.43 -9.14
CA SER A 32 9.80 3.32 -9.97
C SER A 32 10.76 2.12 -9.94
N SER A 33 11.97 2.28 -9.41
CA SER A 33 13.01 1.24 -9.38
C SER A 33 13.36 0.75 -7.97
N SER A 34 12.96 1.46 -6.91
CA SER A 34 13.37 1.15 -5.54
C SER A 34 12.21 1.15 -4.54
N CYS A 35 12.38 0.42 -3.45
CA CYS A 35 11.47 0.36 -2.30
C CYS A 35 11.97 1.20 -1.11
N THR A 36 13.07 1.94 -1.25
CA THR A 36 13.68 2.75 -0.17
C THR A 36 12.78 3.87 0.36
N PHE A 37 11.77 4.29 -0.42
CA PHE A 37 10.73 5.22 0.05
C PHE A 37 10.13 4.80 1.39
N TYR A 38 9.84 3.51 1.58
CA TYR A 38 9.21 3.01 2.81
C TYR A 38 10.13 3.12 4.04
N ASN A 39 11.45 2.98 3.87
CA ASN A 39 12.40 3.24 4.94
C ASN A 39 12.41 4.73 5.32
N CYS A 40 12.34 5.63 4.31
CA CYS A 40 12.23 7.06 4.56
C CYS A 40 10.92 7.43 5.27
N LEU A 41 9.79 6.87 4.83
CA LEU A 41 8.48 7.09 5.43
C LEU A 41 8.51 6.68 6.91
N GLU A 42 9.01 5.48 7.20
CA GLU A 42 9.13 4.99 8.57
C GLU A 42 10.02 5.89 9.43
N ASN A 43 11.20 6.29 8.94
CA ASN A 43 12.11 7.17 9.68
C ASN A 43 11.47 8.52 10.07
N LYS A 44 10.42 8.93 9.37
CA LYS A 44 9.70 10.19 9.63
C LYS A 44 8.47 9.99 10.49
N SER A 45 7.73 8.91 10.29
CA SER A 45 6.49 8.63 11.02
C SER A 45 6.69 7.86 12.32
N ASN A 46 7.78 7.08 12.45
CA ASN A 46 8.09 6.21 13.59
C ASN A 46 6.94 5.26 13.97
N CYS A 47 6.35 4.59 12.99
CA CYS A 47 5.21 3.69 13.20
C CYS A 47 5.60 2.29 13.68
N GLY A 48 6.88 1.98 13.66
CA GLY A 48 7.46 0.73 14.11
C GLY A 48 7.34 -0.41 13.09
N PRO A 49 7.88 -1.59 13.44
CA PRO A 49 7.95 -2.74 12.54
C PRO A 49 6.58 -3.32 12.14
N THR A 50 5.52 -3.00 12.89
CA THR A 50 4.14 -3.39 12.58
C THR A 50 3.37 -2.31 11.81
N GLY A 51 3.96 -1.13 11.60
CA GLY A 51 3.36 -0.04 10.84
C GLY A 51 3.28 -0.34 9.34
N TYR A 52 2.53 0.47 8.60
CA TYR A 52 2.29 0.26 7.17
C TYR A 52 3.59 0.12 6.36
N ALA A 53 4.55 1.03 6.57
CA ALA A 53 5.77 1.09 5.76
C ALA A 53 6.62 -0.19 5.87
N LEU A 54 6.97 -0.61 7.09
CA LEU A 54 7.82 -1.79 7.31
C LEU A 54 7.06 -3.10 7.40
N GLY A 55 5.89 -3.11 8.02
CA GLY A 55 5.11 -4.32 8.30
C GLY A 55 4.25 -4.79 7.13
N PHE A 56 3.97 -3.92 6.16
CA PHE A 56 3.10 -4.24 5.02
C PHE A 56 3.76 -3.90 3.68
N ALA A 57 4.09 -2.64 3.42
CA ALA A 57 4.42 -2.17 2.08
C ALA A 57 5.81 -2.60 1.60
N LEU A 58 6.85 -2.46 2.43
CA LEU A 58 8.22 -2.82 2.08
C LEU A 58 8.37 -4.32 1.72
N PRO A 59 7.86 -5.29 2.51
CA PRO A 59 7.95 -6.71 2.18
C PRO A 59 7.35 -7.06 0.81
N PHE A 60 6.16 -6.55 0.49
CA PHE A 60 5.54 -6.79 -0.82
C PHE A 60 6.29 -6.07 -1.94
N CYS A 61 6.75 -4.84 -1.70
CA CYS A 61 7.53 -4.10 -2.68
C CYS A 61 8.83 -4.85 -3.05
N ASP A 62 9.57 -5.35 -2.07
CA ASP A 62 10.82 -6.09 -2.30
C ASP A 62 10.56 -7.44 -2.98
N ALA A 63 9.51 -8.16 -2.56
CA ALA A 63 9.13 -9.44 -3.17
C ALA A 63 8.75 -9.28 -4.65
N ILE A 64 7.93 -8.28 -5.00
CA ILE A 64 7.56 -8.02 -6.40
C ILE A 64 8.75 -7.47 -7.19
N THR A 65 9.61 -6.63 -6.60
CA THR A 65 10.86 -6.18 -7.25
C THR A 65 11.73 -7.38 -7.62
N THR A 66 11.88 -8.35 -6.71
CA THR A 66 12.65 -9.57 -6.93
C THR A 66 12.06 -10.43 -8.07
N ALA A 67 10.73 -10.51 -8.16
CA ALA A 67 10.05 -11.26 -9.20
C ALA A 67 9.84 -10.48 -10.52
N SER A 68 10.17 -9.19 -10.56
CA SER A 68 9.78 -8.30 -11.66
C SER A 68 10.33 -8.72 -13.02
N THR A 69 11.51 -9.32 -13.08
CA THR A 69 12.10 -9.85 -14.32
C THR A 69 11.35 -11.04 -14.90
N SER A 70 10.55 -11.74 -14.09
CA SER A 70 9.66 -12.81 -14.52
C SER A 70 8.35 -12.27 -15.09
N LEU A 71 7.99 -11.00 -14.85
CA LEU A 71 6.80 -10.41 -15.45
C LEU A 71 7.02 -10.18 -16.95
N SER A 72 5.95 -10.18 -17.73
CA SER A 72 5.96 -9.72 -19.11
C SER A 72 6.37 -8.24 -19.19
N THR A 73 6.69 -7.74 -20.38
CA THR A 73 6.97 -6.30 -20.57
C THR A 73 5.83 -5.42 -20.06
N ASN A 74 4.56 -5.84 -20.27
CA ASN A 74 3.41 -5.12 -19.74
C ASN A 74 3.34 -5.19 -18.21
N GLY A 75 3.59 -6.37 -17.64
CA GLY A 75 3.63 -6.55 -16.18
C GLY A 75 4.73 -5.73 -15.51
N GLN A 76 5.92 -5.64 -16.13
CA GLN A 76 7.02 -4.79 -15.64
C GLN A 76 6.64 -3.30 -15.67
N ALA A 77 6.00 -2.84 -16.76
CA ALA A 77 5.54 -1.47 -16.89
C ALA A 77 4.46 -1.15 -15.84
N TRP A 78 3.45 -2.01 -15.70
CA TRP A 78 2.42 -1.91 -14.67
C TRP A 78 3.01 -1.84 -13.26
N TYR A 79 3.94 -2.73 -12.93
CA TYR A 79 4.54 -2.77 -11.59
C TYR A 79 5.36 -1.50 -11.30
N SER A 80 6.16 -1.06 -12.27
CA SER A 80 6.96 0.16 -12.19
C SER A 80 6.08 1.39 -11.93
N ALA A 81 4.98 1.53 -12.68
CA ALA A 81 4.00 2.61 -12.53
C ALA A 81 3.25 2.52 -11.18
N THR A 82 2.79 1.32 -10.80
CA THR A 82 2.06 1.08 -9.55
C THR A 82 2.92 1.42 -8.34
N LYS A 83 4.18 0.95 -8.33
CA LYS A 83 5.13 1.23 -7.24
C LYS A 83 5.37 2.72 -7.08
N TYR A 84 5.62 3.44 -8.17
CA TYR A 84 5.79 4.89 -8.12
C TYR A 84 4.53 5.59 -7.61
N CYS A 85 3.35 5.22 -8.13
CA CYS A 85 2.08 5.82 -7.74
C CYS A 85 1.79 5.66 -6.23
N LEU A 86 1.94 4.44 -5.70
CA LEU A 86 1.71 4.13 -4.28
C LEU A 86 2.65 4.94 -3.37
N GLN A 87 3.93 5.07 -3.75
CA GLN A 87 4.89 5.87 -3.00
C GLN A 87 4.56 7.37 -3.11
N ASN A 88 4.19 7.86 -4.30
CA ASN A 88 3.86 9.25 -4.52
C ASN A 88 2.64 9.71 -3.69
N ALA A 89 1.64 8.84 -3.56
CA ALA A 89 0.44 9.10 -2.75
C ALA A 89 0.73 9.35 -1.26
N LEU A 90 1.91 8.95 -0.78
CA LEU A 90 2.32 9.06 0.63
C LEU A 90 3.39 10.12 0.88
N THR A 91 3.76 10.91 -0.13
CA THR A 91 4.83 11.93 0.00
C THR A 91 4.50 13.00 1.04
N THR A 92 3.23 13.38 1.17
CA THR A 92 2.74 14.31 2.20
C THR A 92 2.60 13.68 3.58
N GLU A 93 2.55 12.35 3.64
CA GLU A 93 2.40 11.58 4.88
C GLU A 93 3.73 11.28 5.57
N ALA A 94 4.85 11.59 4.91
CA ALA A 94 6.19 11.48 5.46
C ALA A 94 6.47 12.59 6.49
N SER A 95 5.69 12.60 7.56
CA SER A 95 5.69 13.59 8.63
C SER A 95 5.49 12.90 9.97
N CYS A 96 6.12 13.45 11.01
CA CYS A 96 5.89 13.05 12.39
C CYS A 96 4.56 13.59 12.96
N GLN A 97 3.81 14.36 12.16
CA GLN A 97 2.48 14.87 12.49
C GLN A 97 1.34 13.98 11.98
N THR A 98 1.60 13.12 10.99
CA THR A 98 0.60 12.17 10.49
C THR A 98 0.57 10.96 11.41
N SER A 99 -0.63 10.55 11.86
CA SER A 99 -0.76 9.34 12.68
C SER A 99 -0.51 8.08 11.86
N CYS A 100 -0.03 7.01 12.49
CA CYS A 100 0.17 5.73 11.82
C CYS A 100 -1.11 5.14 11.24
N GLN A 101 -2.26 5.44 11.86
CA GLN A 101 -3.56 5.05 11.36
C GLN A 101 -3.93 5.82 10.07
N ASP A 102 -3.63 7.11 10.01
CA ASP A 102 -3.88 7.92 8.81
C ASP A 102 -2.96 7.47 7.66
N ILE A 103 -1.69 7.20 7.93
CA ILE A 103 -0.75 6.62 6.94
C ILE A 103 -1.33 5.32 6.38
N TYR A 104 -1.78 4.42 7.26
CA TYR A 104 -2.35 3.14 6.84
C TYR A 104 -3.61 3.36 5.98
N THR A 105 -4.52 4.21 6.43
CA THR A 105 -5.80 4.49 5.75
C THR A 105 -5.58 5.12 4.38
N ASN A 106 -4.73 6.15 4.29
CA ASN A 106 -4.44 6.86 3.04
C ASN A 106 -3.67 5.95 2.07
N ALA A 107 -2.77 5.10 2.60
CA ALA A 107 -2.06 4.14 1.78
C ALA A 107 -3.00 3.08 1.17
N PHE A 108 -3.89 2.48 1.97
CA PHE A 108 -4.87 1.52 1.44
C PHE A 108 -5.81 2.17 0.42
N ALA A 109 -6.28 3.40 0.67
CA ALA A 109 -7.12 4.14 -0.27
C ALA A 109 -6.42 4.39 -1.62
N SER A 110 -5.10 4.58 -1.62
CA SER A 110 -4.33 4.82 -2.86
C SER A 110 -4.21 3.60 -3.78
N HIS A 111 -4.42 2.37 -3.28
CA HIS A 111 -4.21 1.16 -4.07
C HIS A 111 -5.16 1.05 -5.25
N ILE A 112 -6.44 1.37 -5.04
CA ILE A 112 -7.46 1.28 -6.10
C ILE A 112 -7.06 2.14 -7.32
N PRO A 113 -6.92 3.49 -7.20
CA PRO A 113 -6.53 4.31 -8.34
C PRO A 113 -5.17 3.91 -8.90
N CYS A 114 -4.16 3.64 -8.05
CA CYS A 114 -2.83 3.27 -8.54
C CYS A 114 -2.82 1.96 -9.34
N TYR A 115 -3.64 0.98 -8.99
CA TYR A 115 -3.73 -0.29 -9.74
C TYR A 115 -4.42 -0.06 -11.08
N ILE A 116 -5.56 0.63 -11.06
CA ILE A 116 -6.37 0.91 -12.24
C ILE A 116 -5.58 1.74 -13.24
N ASP A 117 -5.05 2.89 -12.82
CA ASP A 117 -4.35 3.85 -13.68
C ASP A 117 -3.03 3.29 -14.23
N SER A 118 -2.42 2.33 -13.53
CA SER A 118 -1.21 1.63 -14.00
C SER A 118 -1.51 0.49 -14.98
N GLY A 119 -2.77 0.16 -15.23
CA GLY A 119 -3.18 -0.85 -16.22
C GLY A 119 -3.46 -2.25 -15.67
N PHE A 120 -3.71 -2.41 -14.36
CA PHE A 120 -3.92 -3.72 -13.72
C PHE A 120 -4.97 -4.57 -14.46
N CYS A 121 -6.08 -3.98 -14.90
CA CYS A 121 -7.21 -4.67 -15.55
C CYS A 121 -6.82 -5.44 -16.82
N THR A 122 -5.77 -5.00 -17.49
CA THR A 122 -5.34 -5.52 -18.80
C THR A 122 -4.13 -6.46 -18.72
N LEU A 123 -3.68 -6.78 -17.50
CA LEU A 123 -2.62 -7.76 -17.30
C LEU A 123 -3.03 -9.13 -17.84
N ASN A 124 -2.04 -9.87 -18.34
CA ASN A 124 -2.27 -11.25 -18.76
C ASN A 124 -2.31 -12.18 -17.53
N GLY A 125 -2.77 -13.42 -17.73
CA GLY A 125 -2.88 -14.40 -16.66
C GLY A 125 -1.54 -14.80 -16.02
N HIS A 126 -0.43 -14.71 -16.75
CA HIS A 126 0.90 -15.02 -16.23
C HIS A 126 1.35 -13.99 -15.19
N ASP A 127 1.21 -12.70 -15.51
CA ASP A 127 1.56 -11.60 -14.61
C ASP A 127 0.66 -11.60 -13.37
N LEU A 128 -0.65 -11.85 -13.54
CA LEU A 128 -1.56 -12.03 -12.41
C LEU A 128 -1.14 -13.18 -11.51
N LYS A 129 -0.76 -14.34 -12.08
CA LYS A 129 -0.33 -15.49 -11.30
C LYS A 129 0.88 -15.16 -10.44
N ILE A 130 1.90 -14.49 -11.00
CA ILE A 130 3.08 -14.05 -10.23
C ILE A 130 2.66 -13.09 -9.12
N PHE A 131 1.83 -12.09 -9.44
CA PHE A 131 1.34 -11.13 -8.45
C PHE A 131 0.63 -11.85 -7.28
N PHE A 132 -0.34 -12.72 -7.55
CA PHE A 132 -1.06 -13.45 -6.52
C PHE A 132 -0.22 -14.48 -5.78
N GLN A 133 0.84 -15.04 -6.37
CA GLN A 133 1.79 -15.87 -5.62
C GLN A 133 2.54 -15.09 -4.55
N ILE A 134 2.74 -13.78 -4.75
CA ILE A 134 3.46 -12.91 -3.81
C ILE A 134 2.51 -12.33 -2.78
N VAL A 135 1.37 -11.80 -3.21
CA VAL A 135 0.39 -11.18 -2.28
C VAL A 135 -0.49 -12.23 -1.59
N GLY A 136 -0.64 -13.42 -2.17
CA GLY A 136 -1.60 -14.46 -1.77
C GLY A 136 -1.00 -15.62 -0.98
N VAL A 137 -0.66 -15.35 0.28
CA VAL A 137 -0.82 -16.21 1.48
C VAL A 137 -0.89 -15.30 2.73
N ASN A 138 -0.31 -14.08 2.69
CA ASN A 138 -0.29 -13.13 3.81
C ASN A 138 -0.96 -11.76 3.53
N GLY A 139 -1.15 -11.35 2.26
CA GLY A 139 -1.67 -10.02 1.89
C GLY A 139 -3.14 -9.97 1.51
N THR A 140 -3.72 -11.06 1.00
CA THR A 140 -5.13 -11.15 0.55
C THR A 140 -6.06 -11.86 1.54
N VAL A 141 -5.55 -12.34 2.68
CA VAL A 141 -6.33 -13.02 3.74
C VAL A 141 -6.58 -12.15 4.97
N SER A 142 -6.15 -10.88 4.97
CA SER A 142 -6.72 -9.88 5.86
C SER A 142 -8.04 -9.36 5.27
N ASN A 143 -9.00 -9.01 6.13
CA ASN A 143 -10.30 -8.46 5.69
C ASN A 143 -10.13 -7.24 4.76
N ASP A 144 -9.13 -6.40 5.06
CA ASP A 144 -8.83 -5.18 4.29
C ASP A 144 -8.23 -5.48 2.92
N GLY A 145 -7.37 -6.50 2.82
CA GLY A 145 -6.81 -6.96 1.54
C GLY A 145 -7.87 -7.55 0.61
N LEU A 146 -8.82 -8.31 1.17
CA LEU A 146 -9.94 -8.85 0.40
C LEU A 146 -10.90 -7.75 -0.08
N ALA A 147 -11.23 -6.79 0.79
CA ALA A 147 -12.08 -5.65 0.43
C ALA A 147 -11.44 -4.77 -0.66
N LEU A 148 -10.14 -4.48 -0.54
CA LEU A 148 -9.37 -3.75 -1.54
C LEU A 148 -9.42 -4.47 -2.90
N PHE A 149 -9.13 -5.76 -2.91
CA PHE A 149 -9.12 -6.53 -4.15
C PHE A 149 -10.52 -6.60 -4.79
N GLY A 150 -11.58 -6.76 -3.98
CA GLY A 150 -12.96 -6.70 -4.45
C GLY A 150 -13.31 -5.38 -5.13
N ALA A 151 -12.82 -4.24 -4.60
CA ALA A 151 -13.03 -2.93 -5.21
C ALA A 151 -12.28 -2.76 -6.54
N VAL A 152 -11.01 -3.20 -6.61
CA VAL A 152 -10.24 -3.22 -7.87
C VAL A 152 -10.94 -4.08 -8.92
N LEU A 153 -11.44 -5.26 -8.52
CA LEU A 153 -12.19 -6.15 -9.39
C LEU A 153 -13.44 -5.48 -9.95
N GLN A 154 -14.26 -4.87 -9.08
CA GLN A 154 -15.48 -4.17 -9.47
C GLN A 154 -15.18 -3.03 -10.45
N GLN A 155 -14.13 -2.24 -10.19
CA GLN A 155 -13.78 -1.11 -11.05
C GLN A 155 -13.25 -1.57 -12.41
N CYS A 156 -12.43 -2.62 -12.48
CA CYS A 156 -12.01 -3.19 -13.76
C CYS A 156 -13.20 -3.70 -14.58
N MET A 157 -14.16 -4.39 -13.95
CA MET A 157 -15.38 -4.84 -14.63
C MET A 157 -16.19 -3.68 -15.20
N ALA A 158 -16.35 -2.60 -14.44
CA ALA A 158 -17.05 -1.40 -14.90
C ALA A 158 -16.33 -0.75 -16.11
N LEU A 159 -15.01 -0.61 -16.05
CA LEU A 159 -14.21 -0.07 -17.16
C LEU A 159 -14.33 -0.93 -18.42
N TYR A 160 -14.32 -2.26 -18.28
CA TYR A 160 -14.48 -3.16 -19.42
C TYR A 160 -15.89 -3.04 -20.03
N GLN A 161 -16.93 -2.99 -19.19
CA GLN A 161 -18.31 -2.82 -19.64
C GLN A 161 -18.54 -1.48 -20.35
N ASN A 162 -17.83 -0.42 -19.94
CA ASN A 162 -17.89 0.89 -20.57
C ASN A 162 -17.04 0.99 -21.86
N GLY A 163 -16.20 -0.01 -22.16
CA GLY A 163 -15.27 0.00 -23.28
C GLY A 163 -14.01 0.84 -23.05
N ASP A 164 -13.75 1.26 -21.81
CA ASP A 164 -12.56 2.03 -21.44
C ASP A 164 -11.29 1.16 -21.43
N VAL A 165 -11.46 -0.15 -21.23
CA VAL A 165 -10.39 -1.16 -21.33
C VAL A 165 -10.87 -2.36 -22.14
N SER A 166 -9.94 -3.06 -22.78
CA SER A 166 -10.18 -4.29 -23.52
C SER A 166 -9.00 -5.25 -23.33
N GLY A 167 -9.22 -6.56 -23.43
CA GLY A 167 -8.14 -7.55 -23.26
C GLY A 167 -7.89 -7.94 -21.80
N GLY A 168 -6.76 -8.65 -21.62
CA GLY A 168 -6.27 -9.07 -20.31
C GLY A 168 -7.20 -10.02 -19.58
N TRP A 169 -7.02 -10.07 -18.25
CA TRP A 169 -7.83 -10.93 -17.39
C TRP A 169 -9.26 -10.45 -17.24
N VAL A 170 -9.53 -9.14 -17.36
CA VAL A 170 -10.88 -8.61 -17.19
C VAL A 170 -11.81 -9.10 -18.29
N GLU A 171 -11.33 -9.16 -19.54
CA GLU A 171 -12.07 -9.74 -20.66
C GLU A 171 -12.33 -11.23 -20.44
N TRP A 172 -11.30 -11.98 -20.02
CA TRP A 172 -11.45 -13.42 -19.73
C TRP A 172 -12.48 -13.67 -18.63
N LEU A 173 -12.44 -12.88 -17.55
CA LEU A 173 -13.39 -13.00 -16.45
C LEU A 173 -14.80 -12.66 -16.91
N TYR A 174 -14.98 -11.56 -17.64
CA TYR A 174 -16.28 -11.15 -18.17
C TYR A 174 -16.89 -12.25 -19.04
N LYS A 175 -16.12 -12.80 -19.99
CA LYS A 175 -16.58 -13.89 -20.86
C LYS A 175 -16.94 -15.15 -20.08
N THR A 176 -16.11 -15.51 -19.09
CA THR A 176 -16.37 -16.68 -18.22
C THR A 176 -17.68 -16.51 -17.44
N LEU A 177 -17.94 -15.33 -16.86
CA LEU A 177 -19.16 -15.06 -16.10
C LEU A 177 -20.42 -15.05 -16.96
N ASN A 178 -20.28 -14.76 -18.26
CA ASN A 178 -21.39 -14.77 -19.22
C ASN A 178 -21.54 -16.10 -19.99
N GLY A 179 -20.64 -17.07 -19.79
CA GLY A 179 -20.67 -18.36 -20.49
C GLY A 179 -20.23 -18.30 -21.95
N ASP A 180 -19.43 -17.29 -22.31
CA ASP A 180 -18.94 -17.09 -23.68
C ASP A 180 -17.69 -17.94 -24.02
N ILE A 181 -17.10 -18.61 -23.02
CA ILE A 181 -15.91 -19.47 -23.14
C ILE A 181 -16.03 -20.73 -22.26
#